data_AF-A0AAD6VL96-F1
#
_entry.id   AF-A0AAD6VL96-F1
#
_cell.length_a   1.000
_cell.length_b   1.000
_cell.length_c   1.000
_cell.angle_alpha   90.00
_cell.angle_beta   90.00
_cell.angle_gamma   90.00
#
_symmetry.space_group_name_H-M   'P 1'
#
loop_
_entity.id
_entity.type
_entity.pdbx_description
1 polymer ?
#
loop_
_entity_poly.entity_id
_entity_poly.type
_entity_poly.pdbx_seq_one_letter_code
_entity_poly.pdbx_strand_id
1 'polypeptide(L)'
;KNLFPEPFNTLVLDLLGAMATWHAYAKMRLHTDSTLSSFKSATSSLGSLSRKFSKMTASLKTRELPKESEARRRRYSRKSKQTDKRRGAQLEGDSDAQLLRFWNLCTYKFHALGDYILAIIRFGTTDSYSTQLVR
;
A
#
# COMPACT_ATOMS: atom_id res chain seq x y z
N LYS A 1 10.78 2.93 25.68
CA LYS A 1 11.52 1.85 24.98
C LYS A 1 11.23 1.98 23.49
N ASN A 2 12.23 2.03 22.63
CA ASN A 2 12.07 2.19 21.18
C ASN A 2 11.84 0.82 20.52
N LEU A 3 11.00 0.78 19.47
CA LEU A 3 10.69 -0.45 18.73
C LEU A 3 11.81 -0.85 17.76
N PHE A 4 12.55 0.15 17.26
CA PHE A 4 13.67 -0.03 16.33
C PHE A 4 14.89 0.80 16.76
N PRO A 5 16.07 0.57 16.17
CA PRO A 5 17.18 1.50 16.25
C PRO A 5 16.88 2.80 15.51
N GLU A 6 17.46 3.91 15.96
CA GLU A 6 17.45 5.14 15.17
C GLU A 6 18.34 4.98 13.92
N PRO A 7 18.00 5.62 12.79
CA PRO A 7 16.91 6.60 12.58
C PRO A 7 15.54 5.99 12.23
N PHE A 8 15.42 4.66 12.20
CA PHE A 8 14.21 3.98 11.71
C PHE A 8 13.03 4.11 12.67
N ASN A 9 13.28 4.10 13.97
CA ASN A 9 12.24 4.14 14.98
C ASN A 9 11.36 5.38 14.86
N THR A 10 11.97 6.57 14.88
CA THR A 10 11.22 7.82 14.75
C THR A 10 10.43 7.85 13.44
N LEU A 11 11.05 7.49 12.32
CA LEU A 11 10.38 7.51 11.02
C LEU A 11 9.20 6.54 10.93
N VAL A 12 9.34 5.33 11.49
CA VAL A 12 8.27 4.33 11.50
C VAL A 12 7.12 4.79 12.39
N LEU A 13 7.40 5.34 13.57
CA LEU A 13 6.38 5.87 14.47
C LEU A 13 5.63 7.05 13.84
N ASP A 14 6.34 7.99 13.20
CA ASP A 14 5.74 9.10 12.46
C ASP A 14 4.83 8.60 11.33
N LEU A 15 5.30 7.62 10.55
CA LEU A 15 4.54 7.03 9.46
C LEU A 15 3.27 6.34 9.96
N LEU A 16 3.37 5.56 11.05
CA LEU A 16 2.23 4.89 11.67
C LEU A 16 1.22 5.91 12.21
N GLY A 17 1.70 6.99 12.87
CA GLY A 17 0.86 8.08 13.34
C GLY A 17 0.14 8.80 12.20
N ALA A 18 0.84 9.07 11.09
CA ALA A 18 0.24 9.68 9.91
C ALA A 18 -0.80 8.76 9.24
N MET A 19 -0.54 7.45 9.16
CA MET A 19 -1.50 6.48 8.66
C MET A 19 -2.75 6.40 9.55
N ALA A 20 -2.58 6.36 10.88
CA ALA A 20 -3.68 6.35 11.83
C ALA A 20 -4.52 7.64 11.74
N THR A 21 -3.86 8.80 11.63
CA THR A 21 -4.52 10.10 11.47
C THR A 21 -5.31 10.18 10.17
N TRP A 22 -4.70 9.79 9.05
CA TRP A 22 -5.37 9.74 7.76
C TRP A 22 -6.58 8.79 7.79
N HIS A 23 -6.43 7.61 8.39
CA HIS A 23 -7.50 6.64 8.52
C HIS A 23 -8.64 7.15 9.42
N ALA A 24 -8.33 7.86 10.51
CA ALA A 24 -9.33 8.49 11.37
C ALA A 24 -10.19 9.47 10.57
N TYR A 25 -9.57 10.37 9.79
CA TYR A 25 -10.32 11.27 8.90
C TYR A 25 -11.13 10.52 7.84
N ALA A 26 -10.56 9.51 7.19
CA ALA A 26 -11.27 8.72 6.17
C ALA A 26 -12.51 8.00 6.72
N LYS A 27 -12.53 7.70 8.03
CA LYS A 27 -13.64 7.02 8.72
C LYS A 27 -14.63 7.97 9.38
N MET A 28 -14.39 9.28 9.37
CA MET A 28 -15.34 10.24 9.93
C MET A 28 -16.67 10.18 9.17
N ARG A 29 -17.76 10.19 9.93
CA ARG A 29 -19.13 10.18 9.40
C ARG A 29 -19.68 11.56 9.08
N LEU A 30 -18.96 12.59 9.53
CA LEU A 30 -19.32 13.98 9.35
C LEU A 30 -18.05 14.76 9.04
N HIS A 31 -18.08 15.50 7.94
CA HIS A 31 -17.01 16.42 7.59
C HIS A 31 -17.50 17.86 7.61
N THR A 32 -16.66 18.73 8.12
CA THR A 32 -16.76 20.18 8.01
C THR A 32 -15.62 20.66 7.11
N ASP A 33 -15.68 21.91 6.65
CA ASP A 33 -14.58 22.48 5.85
C ASP A 33 -13.23 22.41 6.58
N SER A 34 -13.24 22.60 7.90
CA SER A 34 -12.05 22.47 8.73
C SER A 34 -11.50 21.04 8.76
N THR A 35 -12.34 20.01 8.90
CA THR A 35 -11.85 18.62 8.91
C THR A 35 -11.41 18.16 7.53
N LEU A 36 -12.04 18.64 6.45
CA LEU A 36 -11.57 18.39 5.07
C LEU A 36 -10.21 19.03 4.81
N SER A 37 -9.98 20.26 5.28
CA SER A 37 -8.68 20.92 5.18
C SER A 37 -7.59 20.16 5.95
N SER A 38 -7.89 19.72 7.18
CA SER A 38 -6.99 18.87 7.96
C SER A 38 -6.74 17.53 7.29
N PHE A 39 -7.76 16.93 6.66
CA PHE A 39 -7.61 15.66 5.94
C PHE A 39 -6.70 15.80 4.71
N LYS A 40 -6.80 16.89 3.97
CA LYS A 40 -5.88 17.23 2.87
C LYS A 40 -4.43 17.37 3.35
N SER A 41 -4.26 18.01 4.51
CA SER A 41 -2.96 18.18 5.15
C SER A 41 -2.39 16.83 5.62
N ALA A 42 -3.20 15.99 6.25
CA ALA A 42 -2.84 14.63 6.66
C ALA A 42 -2.45 13.76 5.46
N THR A 43 -3.18 13.84 4.35
CA THR A 43 -2.87 13.12 3.10
C THR A 43 -1.51 13.54 2.53
N SER A 44 -1.22 14.84 2.54
CA SER A 44 0.07 15.38 2.08
C SER A 44 1.23 14.94 2.98
N SER A 45 1.02 14.98 4.29
CA SER A 45 1.99 14.51 5.29
C SER A 45 2.29 13.02 5.15
N LEU A 46 1.25 12.18 5.05
CA LEU A 46 1.39 10.74 4.81
C LEU A 46 2.16 10.45 3.53
N GLY A 47 1.86 11.19 2.44
CA GLY A 47 2.60 11.09 1.19
C GLY A 47 4.09 11.38 1.34
N SER A 48 4.43 12.45 2.04
CA SER A 48 5.82 12.86 2.27
C SER A 48 6.58 11.89 3.17
N LEU A 49 5.97 11.42 4.26
CA LEU A 49 6.55 10.42 5.15
C LEU A 49 6.75 9.08 4.42
N SER A 50 5.80 8.66 3.59
CA SER A 50 5.93 7.43 2.80
C SER A 50 7.08 7.51 1.79
N ARG A 51 7.28 8.66 1.13
CA ARG A 51 8.44 8.89 0.24
C ARG A 51 9.76 8.91 1.02
N LYS A 52 9.79 9.55 2.20
CA LYS A 52 10.96 9.56 3.10
C LYS A 52 11.32 8.14 3.55
N PHE A 53 10.32 7.35 3.94
CA PHE A 53 10.48 5.95 4.31
C PHE A 53 11.03 5.11 3.16
N SER A 54 10.47 5.26 1.95
CA SER A 54 10.97 4.59 0.74
C SER A 54 12.45 4.90 0.48
N LYS A 55 12.83 6.19 0.55
CA LYS A 55 14.22 6.62 0.34
C LYS A 55 15.17 6.06 1.39
N MET A 56 14.78 6.08 2.66
CA MET A 56 15.64 5.64 3.77
C MET A 56 15.82 4.13 3.81
N THR A 57 14.81 3.38 3.36
CA THR A 57 14.81 1.90 3.36
C THR A 57 15.32 1.32 2.04
N ALA A 58 15.67 2.15 1.05
CA ALA A 58 16.12 1.70 -0.27
C ALA A 58 17.37 0.81 -0.23
N SER A 59 18.24 0.99 0.77
CA SER A 59 19.45 0.17 0.96
C SER A 59 19.19 -1.16 1.66
N LEU A 60 18.02 -1.32 2.31
CA LEU A 60 17.67 -2.53 3.03
C LEU A 60 17.27 -3.62 2.03
N LYS A 61 18.03 -4.72 2.00
CA LYS A 61 17.73 -5.88 1.16
C LYS A 61 16.57 -6.66 1.77
N THR A 62 15.34 -6.25 1.51
CA THR A 62 14.16 -7.05 1.86
C THR A 62 13.91 -8.08 0.77
N ARG A 63 13.51 -9.29 1.17
CA ARG A 63 13.20 -10.40 0.26
C ARG A 63 11.77 -10.81 0.47
N GLU A 64 11.20 -11.47 -0.53
CA GLU A 64 9.89 -12.09 -0.36
C GLU A 64 9.86 -13.13 0.74
N LEU A 65 8.69 -13.25 1.37
CA LEU A 65 8.45 -14.39 2.24
C LEU A 65 8.38 -15.68 1.40
N PRO A 66 8.77 -16.85 1.96
CA PRO A 66 8.65 -18.13 1.27
C PRO A 66 7.25 -18.41 0.71
N LYS A 67 6.20 -18.01 1.45
CA LYS A 67 4.81 -18.15 1.00
C LYS A 67 4.51 -17.32 -0.27
N GLU A 68 5.08 -16.13 -0.38
CA GLU A 68 4.90 -15.26 -1.55
C GLU A 68 5.65 -15.80 -2.77
N SER A 69 6.86 -16.33 -2.57
CA SER A 69 7.66 -16.92 -3.64
C SER A 69 7.00 -18.19 -4.20
N GLU A 70 6.45 -19.06 -3.33
CA GLU A 70 5.64 -20.21 -3.74
C GLU A 70 4.37 -19.79 -4.50
N ALA A 71 3.63 -18.81 -3.98
CA ALA A 71 2.41 -18.31 -4.62
C ALA A 71 2.70 -17.75 -6.01
N ARG A 72 3.84 -17.04 -6.17
CA ARG A 72 4.32 -16.58 -7.47
C ARG A 72 4.63 -17.75 -8.40
N ARG A 73 5.39 -18.76 -7.96
CA ARG A 73 5.69 -19.95 -8.79
C ARG A 73 4.42 -20.60 -9.30
N ARG A 74 3.43 -20.82 -8.42
CA ARG A 74 2.12 -21.38 -8.81
C ARG A 74 1.40 -20.52 -9.87
N ARG A 75 1.49 -19.19 -9.80
CA ARG A 75 0.93 -18.28 -10.82
C ARG A 75 1.65 -18.41 -12.17
N TYR A 76 2.97 -18.47 -12.17
CA TYR A 76 3.73 -18.66 -13.42
C TYR A 76 3.44 -20.02 -14.06
N SER A 77 3.41 -21.10 -13.29
CA SER A 77 3.07 -22.43 -13.81
C SER A 77 1.63 -22.53 -14.33
N ARG A 78 0.67 -21.77 -13.76
CA ARG A 78 -0.68 -21.66 -14.32
C ARG A 78 -0.70 -20.87 -15.64
N LYS A 79 0.12 -19.82 -15.74
CA LYS A 79 0.19 -18.96 -16.93
C LYS A 79 0.89 -19.69 -18.10
N SER A 80 1.96 -20.45 -17.82
CA SER A 80 2.65 -21.25 -18.83
C SER A 80 1.74 -22.32 -19.43
N LYS A 81 0.96 -23.02 -18.59
CA LYS A 81 -0.07 -23.99 -19.03
C LYS A 81 -1.14 -23.36 -19.94
N GLN A 82 -1.38 -22.06 -19.84
CA GLN A 82 -2.34 -21.35 -20.69
C GLN A 82 -1.73 -20.87 -22.02
N THR A 83 -0.41 -20.69 -22.09
CA THR A 83 0.33 -20.22 -23.27
C THR A 83 0.97 -21.32 -24.11
N ASP A 84 1.03 -22.57 -23.63
CA ASP A 84 1.61 -23.74 -24.30
C ASP A 84 0.86 -24.26 -25.56
N LYS A 85 0.06 -23.41 -26.23
CA LYS A 85 -0.28 -23.62 -27.65
C LYS A 85 0.65 -22.89 -28.62
N ARG A 86 1.50 -21.97 -28.17
CA ARG A 86 2.40 -21.23 -29.07
C ARG A 86 3.75 -20.94 -28.41
N ARG A 87 4.73 -21.76 -28.82
CA ARG A 87 6.20 -21.61 -28.66
C ARG A 87 6.73 -21.85 -27.25
N GLY A 88 7.42 -23.00 -27.13
CA GLY A 88 8.42 -23.23 -26.11
C GLY A 88 9.49 -22.14 -26.19
N ALA A 89 9.56 -21.37 -25.12
CA ALA A 89 10.72 -20.57 -24.78
C ALA A 89 11.04 -20.90 -23.33
N GLN A 90 12.12 -21.67 -23.13
CA GLN A 90 12.73 -21.87 -21.83
C GLN A 90 12.98 -20.49 -21.21
N LEU A 91 12.34 -20.21 -20.08
CA LEU A 91 12.81 -19.19 -19.15
C LEU A 91 13.62 -19.93 -18.09
N GLU A 92 14.84 -20.32 -18.46
CA GLU A 92 15.90 -20.51 -17.49
C GLU A 92 16.23 -19.12 -16.93
N GLY A 93 15.69 -18.83 -15.75
CA GLY A 93 15.86 -17.56 -15.07
C GLY A 93 15.64 -17.76 -13.58
N ASP A 94 16.71 -18.19 -12.92
CA ASP A 94 16.93 -18.14 -11.47
C ASP A 94 15.74 -18.63 -10.63
N SER A 95 15.53 -19.94 -10.69
CA SER A 95 14.49 -20.65 -9.96
C SER A 95 14.81 -20.82 -8.48
N ASP A 96 15.52 -19.91 -7.81
CA ASP A 96 15.72 -19.99 -6.35
C ASP A 96 15.97 -18.67 -5.62
N ALA A 97 16.32 -17.58 -6.30
CA ALA A 97 16.45 -16.29 -5.62
C ALA A 97 15.08 -15.73 -5.20
N GLN A 98 14.79 -15.72 -3.89
CA GLN A 98 13.73 -14.86 -3.34
C GLN A 98 13.96 -13.43 -3.85
N LEU A 99 13.03 -12.94 -4.69
CA LEU A 99 13.18 -11.63 -5.32
C LEU A 99 13.26 -10.55 -4.25
N LEU A 100 14.13 -9.57 -4.52
CA LEU A 100 14.21 -8.38 -3.70
C LEU A 100 12.87 -7.64 -3.74
N ARG A 101 12.45 -7.19 -2.57
CA ARG A 101 11.28 -6.36 -2.36
C ARG A 101 11.71 -4.97 -1.92
N PHE A 102 10.92 -4.00 -2.36
CA PHE A 102 11.07 -2.60 -2.02
C PHE A 102 9.69 -2.06 -1.69
N TRP A 103 9.67 -0.99 -0.90
CA TRP A 103 8.44 -0.27 -0.62
C TRP A 103 7.90 0.39 -1.90
N ASN A 104 6.85 -0.20 -2.47
CA ASN A 104 6.26 0.25 -3.73
C ASN A 104 5.16 1.28 -3.49
N LEU A 105 5.45 2.54 -3.83
CA LEU A 105 4.48 3.65 -3.80
C LEU A 105 3.63 3.76 -5.06
N CYS A 106 4.06 3.15 -6.17
CA CYS A 106 3.37 3.16 -7.46
C CYS A 106 2.25 2.12 -7.48
N THR A 107 1.33 2.22 -6.53
CA THR A 107 0.14 1.37 -6.46
C THR A 107 -1.10 2.23 -6.54
N TYR A 108 -2.15 1.71 -7.19
CA TYR A 108 -3.45 2.38 -7.25
C TYR A 108 -3.93 2.80 -5.86
N LYS A 109 -3.78 1.92 -4.86
CA LYS A 109 -4.19 2.19 -3.47
C LYS A 109 -3.55 3.45 -2.91
N PHE A 110 -2.28 3.69 -3.21
CA PHE A 110 -1.55 4.85 -2.72
C PHE A 110 -1.95 6.13 -3.47
N HIS A 111 -2.10 6.06 -4.79
CA HIS A 111 -2.56 7.19 -5.58
C HIS A 111 -3.99 7.61 -5.24
N ALA A 112 -4.86 6.65 -4.96
CA ALA A 112 -6.25 6.89 -4.59
C ALA A 112 -6.43 7.61 -3.25
N LEU A 113 -5.40 7.69 -2.38
CA LEU A 113 -5.51 8.37 -1.08
C LEU A 113 -5.89 9.85 -1.23
N GLY A 114 -5.44 10.52 -2.29
CA GLY A 114 -5.80 11.91 -2.59
C GLY A 114 -7.26 12.07 -3.02
N ASP A 115 -7.83 11.04 -3.65
CA ASP A 115 -9.18 11.10 -4.23
C ASP A 115 -10.28 10.99 -3.17
N TYR A 116 -9.97 10.47 -1.97
CA TYR A 116 -10.94 10.32 -0.87
C TYR A 116 -11.62 11.64 -0.53
N ILE A 117 -10.88 12.75 -0.49
CA ILE A 117 -11.42 14.06 -0.12
C ILE A 117 -12.44 14.53 -1.16
N LEU A 118 -12.10 14.40 -2.45
CA LEU A 118 -13.00 14.76 -3.54
C LEU A 118 -14.23 13.84 -3.57
N ALA A 119 -14.03 12.55 -3.31
CA ALA A 119 -15.13 11.58 -3.22
C ALA A 119 -16.09 11.95 -2.08
N ILE A 120 -15.58 12.32 -0.90
CA ILE A 120 -16.40 12.73 0.24
C ILE A 120 -17.20 14.00 -0.06
N ILE A 121 -16.56 15.01 -0.69
CA ILE A 121 -17.23 16.26 -1.07
C ILE A 121 -18.36 15.99 -2.08
N ARG A 122 -18.13 15.09 -3.04
CA ARG A 122 -19.07 14.88 -4.15
C ARG A 122 -20.18 13.86 -3.84
N PHE A 123 -19.87 12.84 -3.04
CA PHE A 123 -20.72 11.66 -2.85
C PHE A 123 -21.04 11.37 -1.38
N GLY A 124 -20.55 12.19 -0.44
CA GLY A 124 -20.70 11.96 0.99
C GLY A 124 -19.73 10.93 1.57
N THR A 125 -19.85 10.65 2.87
CA THR A 125 -18.94 9.75 3.59
C THR A 125 -19.10 8.30 3.15
N THR A 126 -17.99 7.56 3.11
CA THR A 126 -17.98 6.17 2.61
C THR A 126 -18.56 5.14 3.58
N ASP A 127 -18.94 5.55 4.80
CA ASP A 127 -19.37 4.64 5.86
C ASP A 127 -20.82 4.13 5.71
N SER A 128 -21.58 4.70 4.77
CA SER A 128 -22.99 4.37 4.55
C SER A 128 -23.24 3.44 3.35
N TYR A 129 -22.22 3.02 2.62
CA TYR A 129 -22.36 2.07 1.51
C TYR A 129 -22.30 0.62 2.01
N SER A 130 -23.31 0.19 2.77
CA SER A 130 -23.52 -1.25 2.99
C SER A 130 -24.36 -1.80 1.84
N THR A 131 -23.77 -2.70 1.03
CA THR A 131 -24.53 -3.53 0.08
C THR A 131 -25.04 -4.81 0.71
N GLN A 132 -24.89 -4.97 2.04
CA GLN A 132 -25.39 -6.13 2.74
C GLN A 132 -26.92 -6.06 2.76
N LEU A 133 -27.57 -7.00 2.08
CA LEU A 133 -29.01 -7.21 2.19
C LEU A 133 -29.33 -7.50 3.66
N VAL A 134 -30.07 -6.59 4.30
CA VAL A 134 -30.67 -6.84 5.62
C VAL A 134 -31.57 -8.04 5.47
N ARG A 135 -31.28 -9.10 6.23
CA ARG A 135 -32.05 -10.35 6.23
C ARG A 135 -32.96 -10.39 7.45
#